data_AF-A0A9D4YYE3-F1
#
_entry.id   AF-A0A9D4YYE3-F1
#
_cell.length_a   1.000
_cell.length_b   1.000
_cell.length_c   1.000
_cell.angle_alpha   90.00
_cell.angle_beta   90.00
_cell.angle_gamma   90.00
#
_symmetry.space_group_name_H-M   'P 1'
#
loop_
_entity.id
_entity.type
_entity.pdbx_description
1 polymer ?
#
loop_
_entity_poly.entity_id
_entity_poly.type
_entity_poly.pdbx_seq_one_letter_code
_entity_poly.pdbx_strand_id
1 'polypeptide(L)'
;MAMLSDLRFWDDRLETCFEHELAETRAGAVSGFAIFRAGTLIFVTAKAVIEGQSWTITLLFAVGLMCSLLPYLSVRCRDRKHFRAWQWAALLTDVAQAAIGCYNHVHMAPSGEGISPLASLVYLSYGSTALWMLCYTSFSHLPFWMELVKAATISVVLLAFNDRICRDSPGLRRAYGVIHQLVRVVLRHRPLARALWPAAAHTQLAQQAGGSGSGGAPHATWICTQYQMHVVLLAFVATTWAVHRTERRLRLQMLYRCTQQSTTAQSSSRHELAGAATAALEEEAASGSAVSDMDFFLGFGIPAALGILMVFALDF
;
A
#
# COMPACT_ATOMS: atom_id res chain seq x y z
N MET A 1 32.74 1.22 -2.14
CA MET A 1 31.29 0.96 -2.27
C MET A 1 30.55 2.25 -1.98
N ALA A 2 29.67 2.72 -2.87
CA ALA A 2 28.98 4.02 -2.72
C ALA A 2 27.69 3.92 -1.88
N MET A 3 27.03 2.76 -1.91
CA MET A 3 25.78 2.48 -1.24
C MET A 3 25.91 1.20 -0.40
N LEU A 4 25.20 1.16 0.71
CA LEU A 4 25.04 0.00 1.59
C LEU A 4 23.96 -0.95 1.06
N SER A 5 23.82 -2.12 1.68
CA SER A 5 22.81 -3.13 1.32
C SER A 5 21.37 -2.66 1.55
N ASP A 6 21.16 -1.64 2.38
CA ASP A 6 19.86 -1.01 2.67
C ASP A 6 19.61 0.25 1.80
N LEU A 7 20.39 0.41 0.71
CA LEU A 7 20.41 1.54 -0.21
C LEU A 7 20.96 2.86 0.35
N ARG A 8 21.30 2.96 1.64
CA ARG A 8 21.82 4.22 2.21
C ARG A 8 23.19 4.56 1.62
N PHE A 9 23.48 5.85 1.46
CA PHE A 9 24.82 6.29 1.10
C PHE A 9 25.78 6.07 2.28
N TRP A 10 27.04 5.81 1.97
CA TRP A 10 28.09 5.78 3.00
C TRP A 10 28.35 7.16 3.62
N ASP A 11 28.10 8.24 2.87
CA ASP A 11 28.28 9.63 3.31
C ASP A 11 26.94 10.24 3.75
N ASP A 12 26.85 10.62 5.03
CA ASP A 12 25.68 11.28 5.63
C ASP A 12 25.27 12.58 4.92
N ARG A 13 26.22 13.28 4.28
CA ARG A 13 25.93 14.49 3.50
C ARG A 13 25.16 14.16 2.24
N LEU A 14 25.59 13.11 1.53
CA LEU A 14 24.87 12.61 0.35
C LEU A 14 23.49 12.10 0.74
N GLU A 15 23.37 11.41 1.88
CA GLU A 15 22.08 10.96 2.41
C GLU A 15 21.14 12.14 2.69
N THR A 16 21.62 13.18 3.36
CA THR A 16 20.82 14.38 3.66
C THR A 16 20.39 15.10 2.38
N CYS A 17 21.29 15.21 1.39
CA CYS A 17 20.96 15.79 0.09
C CYS A 17 19.91 14.96 -0.67
N PHE A 18 20.03 13.63 -0.64
CA PHE A 18 19.09 12.72 -1.27
C PHE A 18 17.71 12.78 -0.62
N GLU A 19 17.65 12.72 0.71
CA GLU A 19 16.40 12.83 1.46
C GLU A 19 15.66 14.14 1.13
N HIS A 20 16.41 15.23 0.99
CA HIS A 20 15.86 16.51 0.57
C HIS A 20 15.31 16.43 -0.86
N GLU A 21 16.10 15.97 -1.82
CA GLU A 21 15.69 15.87 -3.22
C GLU A 21 14.50 14.92 -3.43
N LEU A 22 14.47 13.80 -2.71
CA LEU A 22 13.38 12.83 -2.72
C LEU A 22 12.09 13.47 -2.23
N ALA A 23 12.15 14.20 -1.11
CA ALA A 23 10.99 14.92 -0.58
C ALA A 23 10.49 16.00 -1.54
N GLU A 24 11.39 16.65 -2.29
CA GLU A 24 11.07 17.67 -3.28
C GLU A 24 10.33 17.08 -4.47
N THR A 25 10.91 16.02 -5.03
CA THR A 25 10.37 15.28 -6.17
C THR A 25 8.99 14.71 -5.88
N ARG A 26 8.77 14.23 -4.64
CA ARG A 26 7.51 13.60 -4.23
C ARG A 26 6.52 14.55 -3.56
N ALA A 27 6.89 15.81 -3.32
CA ALA A 27 6.05 16.78 -2.62
C ALA A 27 4.65 16.93 -3.22
N GLY A 28 4.57 17.00 -4.55
CA GLY A 28 3.30 17.14 -5.26
C GLY A 28 2.39 15.92 -5.10
N ALA A 29 2.94 14.72 -5.28
CA ALA A 29 2.20 13.47 -5.14
C ALA A 29 1.71 13.24 -3.70
N VAL A 30 2.60 13.46 -2.71
CA VAL A 30 2.25 13.36 -1.27
C VAL A 30 1.16 14.37 -0.91
N SER A 31 1.28 15.62 -1.38
CA SER A 31 0.30 16.67 -1.11
C SER A 31 -1.05 16.37 -1.74
N GLY A 32 -1.06 15.94 -3.01
CA GLY A 32 -2.29 15.57 -3.72
C GLY A 32 -3.02 14.42 -3.02
N PHE A 33 -2.28 13.39 -2.60
CA PHE A 33 -2.87 12.26 -1.88
C PHE A 33 -3.35 12.64 -0.47
N ALA A 34 -2.60 13.47 0.26
CA ALA A 34 -3.03 13.99 1.56
C ALA A 34 -4.35 14.79 1.46
N ILE A 35 -4.46 15.67 0.46
CA ILE A 35 -5.68 16.45 0.19
C ILE A 35 -6.83 15.52 -0.21
N PHE A 36 -6.58 14.56 -1.10
CA PHE A 36 -7.58 13.57 -1.50
C PHE A 36 -8.12 12.81 -0.28
N ARG A 37 -7.24 12.26 0.56
CA ARG A 37 -7.63 11.55 1.80
C ARG A 37 -8.43 12.45 2.74
N ALA A 38 -7.98 13.68 2.95
CA ALA A 38 -8.69 14.64 3.79
C ALA A 38 -10.10 14.92 3.24
N GLY A 39 -10.22 15.14 1.93
CA GLY A 39 -11.51 15.35 1.26
C GLY A 39 -12.45 14.16 1.40
N THR A 40 -11.96 12.93 1.15
CA THR A 40 -12.74 11.70 1.36
C THR A 40 -13.21 11.59 2.81
N LEU A 41 -12.32 11.86 3.77
CA LEU A 41 -12.67 11.76 5.18
C LEU A 41 -13.71 12.79 5.60
N ILE A 42 -13.59 14.05 5.15
CA ILE A 42 -14.58 15.10 5.39
C ILE A 42 -15.94 14.69 4.84
N PHE A 43 -15.99 14.18 3.61
CA PHE A 43 -17.24 13.74 2.98
C PHE A 43 -17.89 12.59 3.77
N VAL A 44 -17.12 11.56 4.13
CA VAL A 44 -17.63 10.42 4.93
C VAL A 44 -18.08 10.88 6.32
N THR A 45 -17.36 11.83 6.94
CA THR A 45 -17.74 12.42 8.22
C THR A 45 -19.06 13.18 8.12
N ALA A 46 -19.22 14.02 7.11
CA ALA A 46 -20.44 14.78 6.90
C ALA A 46 -21.65 13.85 6.73
N LYS A 47 -21.50 12.77 5.95
CA LYS A 47 -22.53 11.74 5.80
C LYS A 47 -22.87 11.09 7.15
N ALA A 48 -21.88 10.65 7.91
CA ALA A 48 -22.07 10.01 9.20
C ALA A 48 -22.76 10.93 10.24
N VAL A 49 -22.43 12.23 10.24
CA VAL A 49 -23.07 13.23 11.11
C VAL A 49 -24.53 13.44 10.73
N ILE A 50 -24.85 13.52 9.42
CA ILE A 50 -26.23 13.62 8.92
C ILE A 50 -27.05 12.38 9.34
N GLU A 51 -26.43 11.21 9.33
CA GLU A 51 -27.06 9.94 9.74
C GLU A 51 -27.14 9.74 11.27
N GLY A 52 -26.73 10.73 12.08
CA GLY A 52 -26.91 10.71 13.54
C GLY A 52 -25.94 9.78 14.28
N GLN A 53 -24.75 9.52 13.73
CA GLN A 53 -23.74 8.66 14.36
C GLN A 53 -23.17 9.25 15.67
N SER A 54 -22.63 8.38 16.54
CA SER A 54 -22.12 8.74 17.87
C SER A 54 -20.94 9.74 17.87
N TRP A 55 -20.77 10.49 18.96
CA TRP A 55 -19.65 11.43 19.14
C TRP A 55 -18.26 10.79 19.00
N THR A 56 -18.14 9.50 19.32
CA THR A 56 -16.89 8.72 19.21
C THR A 56 -16.43 8.63 17.77
N ILE A 57 -17.37 8.51 16.83
CA ILE A 57 -17.09 8.49 15.39
C ILE A 57 -16.56 9.85 14.94
N THR A 58 -17.17 10.95 15.40
CA THR A 58 -16.70 12.32 15.13
C THR A 58 -15.27 12.57 15.65
N LEU A 59 -14.93 12.07 16.84
CA LEU A 59 -13.57 12.17 17.37
C LEU A 59 -12.57 11.38 16.52
N LEU A 60 -12.92 10.16 16.13
CA LEU A 60 -12.08 9.31 15.27
C LEU A 60 -11.82 9.98 13.92
N PHE A 61 -12.81 10.67 13.37
CA PHE A 61 -12.66 11.47 12.16
C PHE A 61 -11.76 12.69 12.35
N ALA A 62 -11.88 13.42 13.45
CA ALA A 62 -11.00 14.55 13.73
C ALA A 62 -9.53 14.08 13.82
N VAL A 63 -9.28 12.97 14.50
CA VAL A 63 -7.96 12.34 14.55
C VAL A 63 -7.50 11.93 13.15
N GLY A 64 -8.37 11.29 12.36
CA GLY A 64 -8.06 10.94 10.98
C GLY A 64 -7.71 12.18 10.15
N LEU A 65 -8.47 13.26 10.25
CA LEU A 65 -8.22 14.47 9.47
C LEU A 65 -6.85 15.06 9.80
N MET A 66 -6.50 15.11 11.09
CA MET A 66 -5.17 15.51 11.54
C MET A 66 -4.08 14.58 10.96
N CYS A 67 -4.29 13.26 10.98
CA CYS A 67 -3.36 12.31 10.38
C CYS A 67 -3.25 12.44 8.85
N SER A 68 -4.30 12.85 8.15
CA SER A 68 -4.26 13.09 6.70
C SER A 68 -3.50 14.36 6.34
N LEU A 69 -3.61 15.40 7.18
CA LEU A 69 -2.96 16.70 6.94
C LEU A 69 -1.50 16.72 7.40
N LEU A 70 -1.09 15.88 8.35
CA LEU A 70 0.26 15.92 8.88
C LEU A 70 1.35 15.61 7.82
N PRO A 71 1.19 14.64 6.91
CA PRO A 71 2.13 14.42 5.81
C PRO A 71 2.19 15.59 4.81
N TYR A 72 1.10 16.35 4.68
CA TYR A 72 1.13 17.59 3.90
C TYR A 72 1.92 18.68 4.61
N LEU A 73 1.75 18.80 5.93
CA LEU A 73 2.51 19.73 6.75
C LEU A 73 3.99 19.34 6.83
N SER A 74 4.35 18.05 6.85
CA SER A 74 5.76 17.61 6.87
C SER A 74 6.51 18.04 5.61
N VAL A 75 5.84 18.04 4.46
CA VAL A 75 6.41 18.52 3.19
C VAL A 75 6.57 20.05 3.19
N ARG A 76 5.63 20.78 3.81
CA ARG A 76 5.61 22.26 3.86
C ARG A 76 6.53 22.85 4.95
N CYS A 77 6.58 22.22 6.12
CA CYS A 77 7.34 22.66 7.30
C CYS A 77 8.75 22.07 7.28
N ARG A 78 9.50 22.45 6.24
CA ARG A 78 10.77 21.84 5.86
C ARG A 78 11.97 22.41 6.62
N ASP A 79 11.82 22.64 7.92
CA ASP A 79 12.97 23.02 8.73
C ASP A 79 13.93 21.82 8.81
N ARG A 80 15.16 22.02 8.28
CA ARG A 80 16.21 21.00 8.23
C ARG A 80 16.49 20.39 9.61
N LYS A 81 16.28 21.15 10.69
CA LYS A 81 16.52 20.69 12.07
C LYS A 81 15.51 19.63 12.53
N HIS A 82 14.30 19.64 11.99
CA HIS A 82 13.19 18.79 12.45
C HIS A 82 12.71 17.81 11.39
N PHE A 83 13.36 17.74 10.23
CA PHE A 83 12.95 16.92 9.09
C PHE A 83 12.73 15.44 9.47
N ARG A 84 13.63 14.84 10.27
CA ARG A 84 13.47 13.45 10.75
C ARG A 84 12.27 13.25 11.67
N ALA A 85 11.98 14.22 12.54
CA ALA A 85 10.80 14.15 13.41
C ALA A 85 9.52 14.18 12.58
N TRP A 86 9.50 14.99 11.52
CA TRP A 86 8.40 15.05 10.57
C TRP A 86 8.20 13.76 9.78
N GLN A 87 9.28 13.07 9.39
CA GLN A 87 9.20 11.76 8.76
C GLN A 87 8.60 10.70 9.68
N TRP A 88 9.02 10.66 10.95
CA TRP A 88 8.43 9.77 11.95
C TRP A 88 6.96 10.07 12.19
N ALA A 89 6.61 11.36 12.27
CA ALA A 89 5.23 11.76 12.45
C ALA A 89 4.38 11.36 11.23
N ALA A 90 4.88 11.53 10.01
CA ALA A 90 4.22 11.07 8.78
C ALA A 90 3.98 9.55 8.80
N LEU A 91 5.01 8.76 9.16
CA LEU A 91 4.90 7.31 9.33
C LEU A 91 3.80 6.93 10.33
N LEU A 92 3.83 7.52 11.53
CA LEU A 92 2.84 7.24 12.57
C LEU A 92 1.43 7.62 12.14
N THR A 93 1.27 8.71 11.39
CA THR A 93 -0.03 9.11 10.87
C THR A 93 -0.58 8.18 9.80
N ASP A 94 0.27 7.62 8.93
CA ASP A 94 -0.16 6.62 7.95
C ASP A 94 -0.58 5.30 8.65
N VAL A 95 0.13 4.89 9.70
CA VAL A 95 -0.25 3.72 10.51
C VAL A 95 -1.57 3.96 11.24
N ALA A 96 -1.74 5.12 11.88
CA ALA A 96 -2.99 5.50 12.53
C ALA A 96 -4.16 5.55 11.52
N GLN A 97 -3.91 6.07 10.31
CA GLN A 97 -4.87 6.07 9.22
C GLN A 97 -5.29 4.67 8.79
N ALA A 98 -4.35 3.72 8.71
CA ALA A 98 -4.70 2.33 8.41
C ALA A 98 -5.61 1.74 9.50
N ALA A 99 -5.33 2.01 10.77
CA ALA A 99 -6.17 1.55 11.88
C ALA A 99 -7.57 2.19 11.88
N ILE A 100 -7.66 3.50 11.61
CA ILE A 100 -8.92 4.22 11.45
C ILE A 100 -9.71 3.68 10.26
N GLY A 101 -9.03 3.40 9.14
CA GLY A 101 -9.63 2.78 7.95
C GLY A 101 -10.23 1.41 8.27
N CYS A 102 -9.49 0.55 8.97
CA CYS A 102 -10.00 -0.74 9.44
C CYS A 102 -11.23 -0.60 10.34
N TYR A 103 -11.20 0.34 11.28
CA TYR A 103 -12.31 0.61 12.19
C TYR A 103 -13.55 1.12 11.44
N ASN A 104 -13.36 2.10 10.54
CA ASN A 104 -14.44 2.66 9.72
C ASN A 104 -15.02 1.62 8.77
N HIS A 105 -14.21 0.72 8.22
CA HIS A 105 -14.71 -0.36 7.37
C HIS A 105 -15.69 -1.27 8.12
N VAL A 106 -15.42 -1.57 9.40
CA VAL A 106 -16.31 -2.40 10.23
C VAL A 106 -17.63 -1.68 10.53
N HIS A 107 -17.62 -0.35 10.68
CA HIS A 107 -18.77 0.39 11.21
C HIS A 107 -19.57 1.20 10.19
N MET A 108 -18.94 1.66 9.11
CA MET A 108 -19.54 2.58 8.14
C MET A 108 -19.80 1.95 6.79
N ALA A 109 -19.10 0.86 6.51
CA ALA A 109 -19.26 0.11 5.29
C ALA A 109 -19.71 -1.33 5.55
N PRO A 110 -20.66 -1.67 6.45
CA PRO A 110 -21.21 -3.02 6.44
C PRO A 110 -21.91 -3.19 5.10
N SER A 111 -21.26 -3.92 4.19
CA SER A 111 -21.81 -4.37 2.93
C SER A 111 -23.14 -5.06 3.21
N GLY A 112 -24.26 -4.42 2.84
CA GLY A 112 -25.58 -4.98 3.07
C GLY A 112 -25.69 -6.38 2.47
N GLU A 113 -26.45 -7.28 3.12
CA GLU A 113 -26.54 -8.69 2.73
C GLU A 113 -27.07 -8.90 1.28
N GLY A 114 -27.67 -7.87 0.68
CA GLY A 114 -28.20 -7.85 -0.69
C GLY A 114 -27.25 -7.39 -1.81
N ILE A 115 -25.99 -7.08 -1.55
CA ILE A 115 -25.08 -6.56 -2.61
C ILE A 115 -24.82 -7.63 -3.69
N SER A 116 -24.99 -7.28 -4.97
CA SER A 116 -24.77 -8.21 -6.08
C SER A 116 -23.31 -8.72 -6.10
N PRO A 117 -23.03 -9.94 -6.61
CA PRO A 117 -21.67 -10.46 -6.66
C PRO A 117 -20.69 -9.54 -7.41
N LEU A 118 -21.13 -8.89 -8.50
CA LEU A 118 -20.33 -7.91 -9.23
C LEU A 118 -20.06 -6.65 -8.40
N ALA A 119 -21.08 -6.11 -7.72
CA ALA A 119 -20.90 -4.95 -6.83
C ALA A 119 -20.00 -5.28 -5.62
N SER A 120 -19.97 -6.55 -5.17
CA SER A 120 -19.05 -6.99 -4.11
C SER A 120 -17.57 -7.01 -4.54
N LEU A 121 -17.28 -7.20 -5.84
CA LEU A 121 -15.92 -7.07 -6.38
C LEU A 121 -15.46 -5.61 -6.44
N VAL A 122 -16.39 -4.68 -6.68
CA VAL A 122 -16.13 -3.24 -6.63
C VAL A 122 -15.79 -2.83 -5.19
N TYR A 123 -16.56 -3.35 -4.22
CA TYR A 123 -16.32 -3.17 -2.79
C TYR A 123 -14.96 -3.72 -2.33
N LEU A 124 -14.43 -4.75 -3.01
CA LEU A 124 -13.08 -5.26 -2.75
C LEU A 124 -12.04 -4.15 -2.85
N SER A 125 -12.19 -3.19 -3.77
CA SER A 125 -11.22 -2.09 -3.92
C SER A 125 -11.18 -1.19 -2.68
N TYR A 126 -12.34 -0.94 -2.07
CA TYR A 126 -12.49 -0.13 -0.86
C TYR A 126 -11.98 -0.85 0.40
N GLY A 127 -12.27 -2.16 0.50
CA GLY A 127 -11.82 -3.03 1.59
C GLY A 127 -10.48 -3.74 1.36
N SER A 128 -9.83 -3.51 0.22
CA SER A 128 -8.58 -4.16 -0.16
C SER A 128 -7.43 -3.52 0.59
N THR A 129 -6.99 -4.24 1.60
CA THR A 129 -5.76 -3.99 2.35
C THR A 129 -4.54 -3.81 1.43
N ALA A 130 -4.51 -4.49 0.28
CA ALA A 130 -3.46 -4.33 -0.73
C ALA A 130 -3.48 -2.97 -1.41
N LEU A 131 -4.65 -2.46 -1.78
CA LEU A 131 -4.76 -1.12 -2.37
C LEU A 131 -4.30 -0.05 -1.37
N TRP A 132 -4.76 -0.16 -0.13
CA TRP A 132 -4.36 0.78 0.91
C TRP A 132 -2.85 0.79 1.10
N MET A 133 -2.22 -0.39 1.24
CA MET A 133 -0.76 -0.49 1.31
C MET A 133 -0.07 0.14 0.10
N LEU A 134 -0.55 -0.15 -1.11
CA LEU A 134 -0.02 0.45 -2.34
C LEU A 134 -0.08 1.98 -2.30
N CYS A 135 -1.23 2.55 -1.93
CA CYS A 135 -1.39 3.99 -1.81
C CYS A 135 -0.47 4.59 -0.75
N TYR A 136 -0.38 3.98 0.44
CA TYR A 136 0.51 4.46 1.51
C TYR A 136 1.98 4.43 1.09
N THR A 137 2.42 3.41 0.35
CA THR A 137 3.83 3.31 -0.10
C THR A 137 4.13 4.22 -1.30
N SER A 138 3.20 4.32 -2.24
CA SER A 138 3.42 5.09 -3.48
C SER A 138 3.36 6.60 -3.26
N PHE A 139 2.51 7.06 -2.34
CA PHE A 139 2.33 8.48 -2.03
C PHE A 139 3.08 8.89 -0.77
N SER A 140 4.36 8.53 -0.70
CA SER A 140 5.22 8.83 0.44
C SER A 140 6.57 9.41 0.05
N HIS A 141 7.11 10.25 0.93
CA HIS A 141 8.43 10.86 0.83
C HIS A 141 9.44 10.27 1.84
N LEU A 142 9.07 9.19 2.54
CA LEU A 142 9.99 8.54 3.46
C LEU A 142 11.07 7.76 2.69
N PRO A 143 12.29 7.63 3.23
CA PRO A 143 13.32 6.77 2.68
C PRO A 143 12.93 5.29 2.82
N PHE A 144 13.54 4.42 2.01
CA PHE A 144 13.18 3.01 1.87
C PHE A 144 13.08 2.27 3.21
N TRP A 145 14.04 2.46 4.11
CA TRP A 145 14.01 1.77 5.40
C TRP A 145 12.79 2.17 6.25
N MET A 146 12.37 3.43 6.20
CA MET A 146 11.16 3.89 6.88
C MET A 146 9.90 3.40 6.17
N GLU A 147 9.90 3.37 4.84
CA GLU A 147 8.82 2.76 4.07
C GLU A 147 8.64 1.28 4.39
N LEU A 148 9.74 0.54 4.58
CA LEU A 148 9.70 -0.85 4.99
C LEU A 148 9.07 -1.01 6.38
N VAL A 149 9.50 -0.19 7.35
CA VAL A 149 8.92 -0.18 8.70
C VAL A 149 7.43 0.18 8.63
N LYS A 150 7.07 1.18 7.82
CA LYS A 150 5.68 1.61 7.62
C LYS A 150 4.84 0.49 7.01
N ALA A 151 5.27 -0.10 5.90
CA ALA A 151 4.57 -1.18 5.21
C ALA A 151 4.40 -2.41 6.12
N ALA A 152 5.42 -2.76 6.91
CA ALA A 152 5.34 -3.84 7.88
C ALA A 152 4.32 -3.53 8.99
N THR A 153 4.38 -2.33 9.56
CA THR A 153 3.46 -1.92 10.64
C THR A 153 2.01 -1.86 10.16
N ILE A 154 1.78 -1.28 8.97
CA ILE A 154 0.46 -1.26 8.34
C ILE A 154 -0.02 -2.70 8.07
N SER A 155 0.84 -3.59 7.57
CA SER A 155 0.49 -5.00 7.38
C SER A 155 0.05 -5.66 8.68
N VAL A 156 0.76 -5.42 9.79
CA VAL A 156 0.39 -5.94 11.11
C VAL A 156 -0.98 -5.41 11.54
N VAL A 157 -1.25 -4.11 11.38
CA VAL A 157 -2.57 -3.52 11.67
C VAL A 157 -3.65 -4.20 10.83
N LEU A 158 -3.45 -4.32 9.52
CA LEU A 158 -4.43 -4.92 8.61
C LEU A 158 -4.69 -6.39 8.94
N LEU A 159 -3.66 -7.15 9.33
CA LEU A 159 -3.78 -8.54 9.79
C LEU A 159 -4.49 -8.65 11.14
N ALA A 160 -4.25 -7.74 12.07
CA ALA A 160 -4.91 -7.72 13.38
C ALA A 160 -6.41 -7.47 13.27
N PHE A 161 -6.85 -6.69 12.28
CA PHE A 161 -8.26 -6.43 12.01
C PHE A 161 -8.89 -7.43 11.02
N ASN A 162 -8.10 -8.31 10.39
CA ASN A 162 -8.54 -9.17 9.29
C ASN A 162 -9.75 -10.04 9.66
N ASP A 163 -9.69 -10.75 10.78
CA ASP A 163 -10.79 -11.63 11.21
C ASP A 163 -12.10 -10.84 11.42
N ARG A 164 -12.01 -9.68 12.07
CA ARG A 164 -13.18 -8.81 12.31
C ARG A 164 -13.73 -8.23 11.02
N ILE A 165 -12.89 -7.72 10.13
CA ILE A 165 -13.29 -7.20 8.81
C ILE A 165 -14.01 -8.29 8.01
N CYS A 166 -13.45 -9.50 7.96
CA CYS A 166 -14.08 -10.63 7.25
C CYS A 166 -15.36 -11.13 7.92
N ARG A 167 -15.45 -11.07 9.24
CA ARG A 167 -16.64 -11.47 10.01
C ARG A 167 -17.77 -10.45 9.92
N ASP A 168 -17.46 -9.17 9.78
CA ASP A 168 -18.46 -8.11 9.81
C ASP A 168 -18.80 -7.59 8.39
N SER A 169 -18.10 -8.07 7.34
CA SER A 169 -18.35 -7.69 5.93
C SER A 169 -18.84 -8.87 5.07
N PRO A 170 -20.17 -9.07 4.93
CA PRO A 170 -20.75 -10.05 4.01
C PRO A 170 -20.28 -9.93 2.56
N GLY A 171 -20.04 -8.71 2.09
CA GLY A 171 -19.59 -8.36 0.74
C GLY A 171 -18.17 -8.83 0.49
N LEU A 172 -17.24 -8.61 1.44
CA LEU A 172 -15.88 -9.18 1.33
C LEU A 172 -15.91 -10.70 1.31
N ARG A 173 -16.70 -11.34 2.18
CA ARG A 173 -16.87 -12.80 2.15
C ARG A 173 -17.39 -13.29 0.80
N ARG A 174 -18.38 -12.59 0.22
CA ARG A 174 -18.96 -12.93 -1.08
C ARG A 174 -17.93 -12.76 -2.20
N ALA A 175 -17.19 -11.65 -2.21
CA ALA A 175 -16.13 -11.36 -3.18
C ALA A 175 -15.03 -12.43 -3.15
N TYR A 176 -14.51 -12.75 -1.96
CA TYR A 176 -13.51 -13.80 -1.80
C TYR A 176 -14.06 -15.20 -2.11
N GLY A 177 -15.34 -15.45 -1.82
CA GLY A 177 -16.02 -16.67 -2.26
C GLY A 177 -16.03 -16.81 -3.79
N VAL A 178 -16.34 -15.74 -4.53
CA VAL A 178 -16.30 -15.72 -5.99
C VAL A 178 -14.89 -15.96 -6.51
N ILE A 179 -13.89 -15.26 -5.98
CA ILE A 179 -12.48 -15.45 -6.34
C ILE A 179 -12.06 -16.91 -6.09
N HIS A 180 -12.47 -17.49 -4.95
CA HIS A 180 -12.15 -18.87 -4.62
C HIS A 180 -12.73 -19.86 -5.64
N GLN A 181 -13.97 -19.66 -6.08
CA GLN A 181 -14.58 -20.50 -7.12
C GLN A 181 -13.86 -20.35 -8.47
N LEU A 182 -13.51 -19.12 -8.88
CA LEU A 182 -12.75 -18.88 -10.11
C LEU A 182 -11.38 -19.57 -10.07
N VAL A 183 -10.66 -19.45 -8.96
CA VAL A 183 -9.38 -20.14 -8.75
C VAL A 183 -9.56 -21.65 -8.84
N ARG A 184 -10.61 -22.22 -8.23
CA ARG A 184 -10.90 -23.67 -8.37
C ARG A 184 -11.13 -24.09 -9.82
N VAL A 185 -11.86 -23.31 -10.60
CA VAL A 185 -12.07 -23.59 -12.03
C VAL A 185 -10.73 -23.56 -12.78
N VAL A 186 -9.92 -22.52 -12.58
CA VAL A 186 -8.59 -22.41 -13.23
C VAL A 186 -7.68 -23.58 -12.83
N LEU A 187 -7.60 -23.92 -11.53
CA LEU A 187 -6.80 -25.03 -11.02
C LEU A 187 -7.34 -26.40 -11.45
N ARG A 188 -8.65 -26.52 -11.74
CA ARG A 188 -9.23 -27.73 -12.33
C ARG A 188 -8.66 -27.98 -13.72
N HIS A 189 -8.46 -26.91 -14.49
CA HIS A 189 -7.92 -26.98 -15.86
C HIS A 189 -6.39 -26.95 -15.93
N ARG A 190 -5.68 -26.62 -14.85
CA ARG A 190 -4.19 -26.60 -14.78
C ARG A 190 -3.65 -27.41 -13.61
N PRO A 191 -3.43 -28.73 -13.77
CA PRO A 191 -3.02 -29.62 -12.67
C PRO A 191 -1.65 -29.25 -12.06
N LEU A 192 -0.72 -28.69 -12.84
CA LEU A 192 0.57 -28.19 -12.36
C LEU A 192 0.42 -27.04 -11.35
N ALA A 193 -0.54 -26.14 -11.57
CA ALA A 193 -0.81 -25.05 -10.63
C ALA A 193 -1.43 -25.55 -9.32
N ARG A 194 -2.08 -26.73 -9.36
CA ARG A 194 -2.69 -27.36 -8.18
C ARG A 194 -1.65 -27.88 -7.20
N ALA A 195 -0.49 -28.34 -7.68
CA ALA A 195 0.63 -28.76 -6.85
C ALA A 195 1.33 -27.58 -6.14
N LEU A 196 1.20 -26.37 -6.70
CA LEU A 196 1.87 -25.15 -6.22
C LEU A 196 0.98 -24.27 -5.34
N TRP A 197 -0.28 -24.65 -5.06
CA TRP A 197 -1.21 -23.84 -4.28
C TRP A 197 -1.52 -24.47 -2.90
N PRO A 198 -0.80 -24.08 -1.82
CA PRO A 198 -0.97 -24.65 -0.48
C PRO A 198 -2.41 -24.52 0.07
N ALA A 199 -3.13 -23.45 -0.32
CA ALA A 199 -4.50 -23.22 0.13
C ALA A 199 -5.52 -24.23 -0.47
N ALA A 200 -5.16 -24.99 -1.50
CA ALA A 200 -6.00 -26.09 -2.00
C ALA A 200 -5.98 -27.30 -1.05
N ALA A 201 -4.88 -27.53 -0.32
CA ALA A 201 -4.79 -28.59 0.68
C ALA A 201 -5.55 -28.21 1.97
N HIS A 202 -5.47 -26.94 2.40
CA HIS A 202 -6.18 -26.48 3.60
C HIS A 202 -7.71 -26.41 3.43
N THR A 203 -8.21 -26.23 2.22
CA THR A 203 -9.65 -26.20 1.95
C THR A 203 -10.32 -27.57 2.07
N GLN A 204 -9.58 -28.66 1.83
CA GLN A 204 -10.08 -30.02 2.06
C GLN A 204 -10.21 -30.34 3.56
N LEU A 205 -9.24 -29.92 4.38
CA LEU A 205 -9.30 -30.06 5.84
C LEU A 205 -10.47 -29.26 6.45
N ALA A 206 -10.69 -28.03 5.97
CA ALA A 206 -11.81 -27.20 6.44
C ALA A 206 -13.19 -27.76 6.04
N GLN A 207 -13.30 -28.40 4.87
CA GLN A 207 -14.53 -29.07 4.43
C GLN A 207 -14.80 -30.37 5.19
N GLN A 208 -13.76 -31.12 5.58
CA GLN A 208 -13.89 -32.31 6.43
C GLN A 208 -14.26 -31.96 7.88
N ALA A 209 -13.76 -30.84 8.40
CA ALA A 209 -14.09 -30.37 9.75
C ALA A 209 -15.51 -29.76 9.87
N GLY A 210 -16.10 -29.29 8.76
CA GLY A 210 -17.44 -28.67 8.73
C GLY A 210 -18.60 -29.63 8.40
N GLY A 211 -18.34 -30.94 8.35
CA GLY A 211 -19.29 -31.96 7.93
C GLY A 211 -20.34 -32.35 8.97
N SER A 212 -21.10 -31.41 9.52
CA SER A 212 -22.41 -31.70 10.15
C SER A 212 -23.15 -30.42 10.53
N GLY A 213 -24.16 -30.05 9.74
CA GLY A 213 -25.31 -29.28 10.21
C GLY A 213 -25.10 -27.82 10.61
N SER A 214 -25.58 -26.92 9.75
CA SER A 214 -25.78 -25.48 9.99
C SER A 214 -24.54 -24.57 9.96
N GLY A 215 -24.54 -23.62 9.01
CA GLY A 215 -23.62 -22.48 8.97
C GLY A 215 -22.72 -22.45 7.74
N GLY A 216 -23.16 -21.81 6.65
CA GLY A 216 -22.26 -21.42 5.54
C GLY A 216 -21.35 -20.22 5.90
N ALA A 217 -21.67 -19.50 6.97
CA ALA A 217 -20.94 -18.31 7.42
C ALA A 217 -19.51 -18.59 7.94
N PRO A 218 -19.25 -19.61 8.78
CA PRO A 218 -17.90 -19.89 9.30
C PRO A 218 -16.88 -20.21 8.20
N HIS A 219 -17.31 -20.97 7.18
CA HIS A 219 -16.43 -21.33 6.07
C HIS A 219 -16.10 -20.13 5.17
N ALA A 220 -17.09 -19.27 4.88
CA ALA A 220 -16.88 -18.07 4.07
C ALA A 220 -15.99 -17.04 4.78
N THR A 221 -16.13 -16.89 6.11
CA THR A 221 -15.23 -16.05 6.91
C THR A 221 -13.81 -16.60 6.88
N TRP A 222 -13.62 -17.90 7.09
CA TRP A 222 -12.28 -18.51 7.04
C TRP A 222 -11.60 -18.32 5.66
N ILE A 223 -12.33 -18.53 4.56
CA ILE A 223 -11.82 -18.27 3.21
C ILE A 223 -11.41 -16.80 3.08
N CYS A 224 -12.27 -15.88 3.48
CA CYS A 224 -11.96 -14.44 3.44
C CYS A 224 -10.67 -14.12 4.20
N THR A 225 -10.55 -14.59 5.45
CA THR A 225 -9.38 -14.34 6.30
C THR A 225 -8.10 -14.87 5.66
N GLN A 226 -8.14 -16.10 5.12
CA GLN A 226 -7.00 -16.71 4.44
C GLN A 226 -6.59 -15.91 3.21
N TYR A 227 -7.52 -15.59 2.31
CA TYR A 227 -7.19 -14.80 1.12
C TYR A 227 -6.65 -13.41 1.47
N GLN A 228 -7.25 -12.73 2.45
CA GLN A 228 -6.79 -11.42 2.90
C GLN A 228 -5.35 -11.47 3.43
N MET A 229 -4.95 -12.53 4.16
CA MET A 229 -3.56 -12.70 4.62
C MET A 229 -2.59 -12.78 3.43
N HIS A 230 -2.93 -13.56 2.41
CA HIS A 230 -2.08 -13.71 1.21
C HIS A 230 -2.03 -12.40 0.42
N VAL A 231 -3.17 -11.71 0.28
CA VAL A 231 -3.26 -10.40 -0.37
C VAL A 231 -2.40 -9.36 0.36
N VAL A 232 -2.43 -9.34 1.69
CA VAL A 232 -1.57 -8.47 2.49
C VAL A 232 -0.09 -8.77 2.27
N LEU A 233 0.30 -10.04 2.34
CA LEU A 233 1.69 -10.44 2.14
C LEU A 233 2.20 -10.10 0.73
N LEU A 234 1.39 -10.39 -0.29
CA LEU A 234 1.73 -10.06 -1.68
C LEU A 234 1.85 -8.55 -1.88
N ALA A 235 0.94 -7.76 -1.31
CA ALA A 235 1.01 -6.31 -1.36
C ALA A 235 2.26 -5.78 -0.66
N PHE A 236 2.58 -6.29 0.53
CA PHE A 236 3.80 -5.93 1.25
C PHE A 236 5.05 -6.21 0.41
N VAL A 237 5.17 -7.41 -0.17
CA VAL A 237 6.34 -7.77 -1.00
C VAL A 237 6.40 -6.91 -2.27
N ALA A 238 5.28 -6.76 -2.97
CA ALA A 238 5.21 -6.01 -4.22
C ALA A 238 5.53 -4.52 -4.02
N THR A 239 4.94 -3.90 -2.99
CA THR A 239 5.19 -2.48 -2.67
C THR A 239 6.61 -2.26 -2.16
N THR A 240 7.13 -3.13 -1.29
CA THR A 240 8.51 -3.06 -0.82
C THR A 240 9.50 -3.17 -1.98
N TRP A 241 9.26 -4.11 -2.90
CA TRP A 241 10.08 -4.28 -4.09
C TRP A 241 10.04 -3.05 -5.00
N ALA A 242 8.85 -2.50 -5.24
CA ALA A 242 8.66 -1.29 -6.04
C ALA A 242 9.43 -0.10 -5.41
N VAL A 243 9.24 0.17 -4.12
CA VAL A 243 9.94 1.27 -3.43
C VAL A 243 11.46 1.07 -3.47
N HIS A 244 11.94 -0.15 -3.17
CA HIS A 244 13.37 -0.49 -3.24
C HIS A 244 13.94 -0.16 -4.62
N ARG A 245 13.26 -0.59 -5.68
CA ARG A 245 13.70 -0.37 -7.05
C ARG A 245 13.71 1.12 -7.42
N THR A 246 12.60 1.82 -7.17
CA THR A 246 12.47 3.24 -7.50
C THR A 246 13.51 4.06 -6.73
N GLU A 247 13.73 3.78 -5.45
CA GLU A 247 14.73 4.49 -4.65
C GLU A 247 16.15 4.17 -5.11
N ARG A 248 16.49 2.90 -5.38
CA ARG A 248 17.79 2.52 -5.95
C ARG A 248 18.08 3.31 -7.22
N ARG A 249 17.11 3.39 -8.14
CA ARG A 249 17.24 4.15 -9.38
C ARG A 249 17.48 5.63 -9.12
N LEU A 250 16.71 6.26 -8.24
CA LEU A 250 16.86 7.68 -7.90
C LEU A 250 18.24 7.97 -7.27
N ARG A 251 18.72 7.08 -6.40
CA ARG A 251 20.05 7.18 -5.78
C ARG A 251 21.17 7.06 -6.81
N LEU A 252 21.08 6.10 -7.73
CA LEU A 252 22.03 5.96 -8.84
C LEU A 252 22.04 7.19 -9.76
N GLN A 253 20.87 7.75 -10.08
CA GLN A 253 20.75 8.98 -10.86
C GLN A 253 21.35 10.20 -10.14
N MET A 254 21.20 10.30 -8.82
CA MET A 254 21.85 11.33 -8.02
C MET A 254 23.37 11.19 -8.05
N LEU A 255 23.91 9.98 -7.81
CA LEU A 255 25.35 9.73 -7.89
C LEU A 255 25.91 10.10 -9.25
N TYR A 256 25.23 9.70 -10.33
CA TYR A 256 25.62 10.05 -11.69
C TYR A 256 25.70 11.57 -11.89
N ARG A 257 24.68 12.34 -11.47
CA ARG A 257 24.70 13.81 -11.55
C ARG A 257 25.83 14.43 -10.72
N CYS A 258 26.05 13.95 -9.49
CA CYS A 258 27.16 14.41 -8.65
C CYS A 258 28.53 14.15 -9.30
N THR A 259 28.67 13.02 -9.99
CA THR A 259 29.91 12.68 -10.71
C THR A 259 30.13 13.55 -11.94
N GLN A 260 29.09 13.80 -12.75
CA GLN A 260 29.16 14.71 -13.91
C GLN A 260 29.52 16.14 -13.52
N GLN A 261 28.97 16.63 -12.41
CA GLN A 261 29.33 17.95 -11.86
C GLN A 261 30.76 18.00 -11.31
N SER A 262 31.33 16.84 -10.94
CA SER A 262 32.68 16.73 -10.39
C SER A 262 33.76 16.49 -11.44
N THR A 263 33.43 16.01 -12.64
CA THR A 263 34.41 15.79 -13.73
C THR A 263 35.07 17.06 -14.25
N THR A 264 34.58 18.25 -13.87
CA THR A 264 35.26 19.53 -14.07
C THR A 264 36.35 19.80 -13.03
N ALA A 265 36.47 18.98 -11.98
CA ALA A 265 37.49 19.06 -10.92
C ALA A 265 38.25 17.72 -10.77
N GLN A 266 39.51 17.71 -11.20
CA GLN A 266 40.42 16.54 -11.27
C GLN A 266 40.56 15.79 -9.92
N SER A 267 39.86 14.67 -9.75
CA SER A 267 40.06 13.74 -8.62
C SER A 267 39.82 12.30 -9.06
N SER A 268 40.86 11.46 -8.97
CA SER A 268 40.87 10.06 -9.44
C SER A 268 39.87 9.15 -8.70
N SER A 269 39.67 9.34 -7.40
CA SER A 269 38.72 8.54 -6.61
C SER A 269 37.25 8.79 -6.99
N ARG A 270 36.94 9.94 -7.61
CA ARG A 270 35.60 10.27 -8.08
C ARG A 270 35.27 9.63 -9.44
N HIS A 271 36.28 9.32 -10.24
CA HIS A 271 36.08 8.62 -11.52
C HIS A 271 35.66 7.15 -11.33
N GLU A 272 36.15 6.47 -10.28
CA GLU A 272 35.71 5.10 -9.97
C GLU A 272 34.24 5.04 -9.53
N LEU A 273 33.81 6.02 -8.72
CA LEU A 273 32.40 6.18 -8.32
C LEU A 273 31.49 6.48 -9.52
N ALA A 274 31.97 7.28 -10.47
CA ALA A 274 31.26 7.59 -11.71
C ALA A 274 31.08 6.35 -12.57
N GLY A 275 32.17 5.60 -12.81
CA GLY A 275 32.13 4.36 -13.59
C GLY A 275 31.19 3.32 -13.01
N ALA A 276 31.18 3.15 -11.69
CA ALA A 276 30.27 2.25 -11.00
C ALA A 276 28.80 2.68 -11.10
N ALA A 277 28.51 3.99 -11.00
CA ALA A 277 27.15 4.52 -11.14
C ALA A 277 26.63 4.39 -12.58
N THR A 278 27.46 4.67 -13.58
CA THR A 278 27.11 4.53 -15.00
C THR A 278 26.88 3.07 -15.37
N ALA A 279 27.76 2.15 -14.97
CA ALA A 279 27.59 0.72 -15.22
C ALA A 279 26.30 0.17 -14.58
N ALA A 280 25.95 0.60 -13.36
CA ALA A 280 24.72 0.18 -12.70
C ALA A 280 23.44 0.74 -13.38
N LEU A 281 23.49 1.96 -13.92
CA LEU A 281 22.39 2.54 -14.69
C LEU A 281 22.22 1.85 -16.07
N GLU A 282 23.34 1.50 -16.71
CA GLU A 282 23.34 0.75 -17.97
C GLU A 282 22.83 -0.68 -17.78
N GLU A 283 23.22 -1.37 -16.70
CA GLU A 283 22.68 -2.68 -16.33
C GLU A 283 21.16 -2.59 -16.10
N GLU A 284 20.69 -1.56 -15.40
CA GLU A 284 19.26 -1.35 -15.17
C GLU A 284 18.50 -1.08 -16.48
N ALA A 285 19.07 -0.29 -17.39
CA ALA A 285 18.51 -0.04 -18.71
C ALA A 285 18.51 -1.31 -19.60
N ALA A 286 19.58 -2.10 -19.56
CA ALA A 286 19.76 -3.33 -20.32
C ALA A 286 18.88 -4.49 -19.81
N SER A 287 18.52 -4.48 -18.52
CA SER A 287 17.62 -5.48 -17.94
C SER A 287 16.20 -5.47 -18.54
N GLY A 288 15.89 -4.55 -19.47
CA GLY A 288 14.61 -4.46 -20.18
C GLY A 288 13.41 -4.20 -19.26
N SER A 289 13.67 -4.01 -17.98
CA SER A 289 12.67 -4.02 -16.92
C SER A 289 12.15 -2.61 -16.66
N ALA A 290 11.88 -1.87 -17.72
CA ALA A 290 11.03 -0.69 -17.67
C ALA A 290 9.57 -1.15 -17.53
N VAL A 291 9.26 -1.93 -16.48
CA VAL A 291 7.91 -1.83 -15.91
C VAL A 291 7.89 -0.42 -15.36
N SER A 292 7.27 0.48 -16.12
CA SER A 292 7.10 1.85 -15.70
C SER A 292 6.42 1.84 -14.34
N ASP A 293 6.73 2.76 -13.43
CA ASP A 293 5.91 2.95 -12.22
C ASP A 293 4.42 3.09 -12.62
N MET A 294 4.17 3.59 -13.85
CA MET A 294 2.88 3.58 -14.54
C MET A 294 2.32 2.18 -14.80
N ASP A 295 3.09 1.18 -15.23
CA ASP A 295 2.59 -0.19 -15.49
C ASP A 295 2.19 -0.91 -14.20
N PHE A 296 2.90 -0.62 -13.10
CA PHE A 296 2.50 -1.07 -11.76
C PHE A 296 1.20 -0.38 -11.29
N PHE A 297 1.09 0.93 -11.50
CA PHE A 297 -0.15 1.69 -11.25
C PHE A 297 -1.31 1.33 -12.19
N LEU A 298 -1.06 0.97 -13.45
CA LEU A 298 -2.05 0.54 -14.42
C LEU A 298 -2.50 -0.90 -14.12
N GLY A 299 -1.59 -1.77 -13.69
CA GLY A 299 -1.88 -3.15 -13.32
C GLY A 299 -2.64 -3.31 -11.99
N PHE A 300 -2.40 -2.42 -11.02
CA PHE A 300 -2.99 -2.52 -9.67
C PHE A 300 -3.85 -1.31 -9.26
N GLY A 301 -3.47 -0.09 -9.66
CA GLY A 301 -4.12 1.17 -9.28
C GLY A 301 -5.37 1.53 -10.11
N ILE A 302 -5.42 1.19 -11.40
CA ILE A 302 -6.63 1.40 -12.22
C ILE A 302 -7.81 0.53 -11.75
N PRO A 303 -7.68 -0.78 -11.50
CA PRO A 303 -8.78 -1.59 -10.98
C PRO A 303 -9.33 -1.05 -9.65
N ALA A 304 -8.44 -0.53 -8.82
CA ALA A 304 -8.76 0.09 -7.55
C ALA A 304 -9.48 1.44 -7.66
N ALA A 305 -9.00 2.34 -8.53
CA ALA A 305 -9.63 3.63 -8.80
C ALA A 305 -10.99 3.47 -9.51
N LEU A 306 -11.09 2.52 -10.46
CA LEU A 306 -12.36 2.12 -11.07
C LEU A 306 -13.32 1.52 -10.05
N GLY A 307 -12.83 0.72 -9.10
CA GLY A 307 -13.63 0.24 -7.98
C GLY A 307 -14.21 1.38 -7.14
N ILE A 308 -13.41 2.38 -6.77
CA ILE A 308 -13.90 3.55 -6.03
C ILE A 308 -14.93 4.33 -6.84
N LEU A 309 -14.68 4.59 -8.14
CA LEU A 309 -15.61 5.31 -9.01
C LEU A 309 -16.93 4.55 -9.27
N MET A 310 -16.87 3.21 -9.35
CA MET A 310 -18.07 2.38 -9.54
C MET A 310 -18.93 2.26 -8.28
N VAL A 311 -18.37 2.38 -7.06
CA VAL A 311 -19.18 2.50 -5.84
C VAL A 311 -20.08 3.75 -5.91
N PHE A 312 -19.54 4.87 -6.40
CA PHE A 312 -20.32 6.11 -6.54
C PHE A 312 -21.33 6.09 -7.70
N ALA A 313 -21.13 5.23 -8.70
CA ALA A 313 -22.05 5.08 -9.82
C ALA A 313 -23.21 4.10 -9.55
N LEU A 314 -23.14 3.31 -8.47
CA LEU A 314 -24.13 2.28 -8.13
C LEU A 314 -25.10 2.68 -7.00
N ASP A 315 -24.94 3.86 -6.41
CA ASP A 315 -25.82 4.45 -5.39
C ASP A 315 -26.87 5.44 -5.97
N PHE A 316 -27.13 5.38 -7.29
CA PHE A 316 -28.22 6.08 -7.98
C PHE A 316 -29.11 5.11 -8.78
#